data_AF-A0A1F3RFU2-F1
#
_entry.id   AF-A0A1F3RFU2-F1
#
_cell.length_a   1.000
_cell.length_b   1.000
_cell.length_c   1.000
_cell.angle_alpha   90.00
_cell.angle_beta   90.00
_cell.angle_gamma   90.00
#
_symmetry.space_group_name_H-M   'P 1'
#
loop_
_entity.id
_entity.type
_entity.pdbx_description
1 polymer ?
#
loop_
_entity_poly.entity_id
_entity_poly.type
_entity_poly.pdbx_seq_one_letter_code
_entity_poly.pdbx_strand_id
1 'polypeptide(L)'
;MLFKNKDKQLFNDLMEYIRQKENDFSKNELRRIYFHLIGFCHLLENISEEAKEIEYYYELELSLYKYLIDSECLFKGESDAHLSYHNIVNACLMLKQYDFTREFILSFKSKLPPAKQEFHYNRELAKLLRREKKYAEAIKLLRPLSSNNLFIELDIRQSLLGLYFLNHQLEELEYFHAAFKNYLFRKKNMLPNYYFDLLNNYLIFIKRIFFFKLQLKLYDNNEYKQLFDKLYQQIQDTTPILHKDWLIRQLELIARERPVNE
;
A
#
# COMPACT_ATOMS: atom_id res chain seq x y z
N MET A 1 -21.85 -18.80 -4.26
CA MET A 1 -21.46 -19.21 -5.62
C MET A 1 -20.50 -18.21 -6.28
N LEU A 2 -20.81 -16.91 -6.34
CA LEU A 2 -19.89 -15.84 -6.80
C LEU A 2 -18.48 -15.90 -6.18
N PHE A 3 -18.40 -15.94 -4.85
CA PHE A 3 -17.13 -16.02 -4.10
C PHE A 3 -16.30 -17.28 -4.37
N LYS A 4 -16.91 -18.35 -4.91
CA LYS A 4 -16.23 -19.63 -5.13
C LYS A 4 -15.62 -19.74 -6.53
N ASN A 5 -16.24 -19.10 -7.52
CA ASN A 5 -15.84 -19.22 -8.92
C ASN A 5 -15.10 -18.00 -9.47
N LYS A 6 -15.06 -16.87 -8.73
CA LYS A 6 -14.35 -15.63 -9.14
C LYS A 6 -14.76 -15.18 -10.56
N ASP A 7 -16.03 -15.40 -10.88
CA ASP A 7 -16.57 -15.22 -12.22
C ASP A 7 -16.87 -13.74 -12.49
N LYS A 8 -16.08 -13.16 -13.41
CA LYS A 8 -16.14 -11.73 -13.77
C LYS A 8 -17.44 -11.37 -14.47
N GLN A 9 -17.95 -12.25 -15.33
CA GLN A 9 -19.18 -12.00 -16.08
C GLN A 9 -20.36 -11.96 -15.12
N LEU A 10 -20.45 -12.96 -14.23
CA LEU A 10 -21.50 -13.03 -13.21
C LEU A 10 -21.51 -11.81 -12.29
N PHE A 11 -20.33 -11.25 -11.99
CA PHE A 11 -20.22 -10.04 -11.19
C PHE A 11 -20.69 -8.79 -11.93
N ASN A 12 -20.33 -8.63 -13.21
CA ASN A 12 -20.84 -7.54 -14.05
C ASN A 12 -22.37 -7.63 -14.24
N ASP A 13 -22.90 -8.83 -14.47
CA ASP A 13 -24.34 -9.06 -14.61
C ASP A 13 -25.08 -8.72 -13.31
N LEU A 14 -24.53 -9.10 -12.15
CA LEU A 14 -25.09 -8.75 -10.84
C LEU A 14 -25.08 -7.23 -10.62
N MET A 15 -24.00 -6.55 -10.99
CA MET A 15 -23.89 -5.10 -10.89
C MET A 15 -24.97 -4.39 -11.71
N GLU A 16 -25.21 -4.82 -12.95
CA GLU A 16 -26.25 -4.26 -13.80
C GLU A 16 -27.64 -4.53 -13.22
N TYR A 17 -27.90 -5.75 -12.76
CA TYR A 17 -29.15 -6.12 -12.13
C TYR A 17 -29.46 -5.26 -10.90
N ILE A 18 -28.48 -5.04 -10.02
CA ILE A 18 -28.66 -4.21 -8.82
C ILE A 18 -29.02 -2.78 -9.22
N ARG A 19 -28.31 -2.19 -10.19
CA ARG A 19 -28.58 -0.82 -10.68
C ARG A 19 -30.00 -0.66 -11.22
N GLN A 20 -30.49 -1.64 -11.98
CA GLN A 20 -31.85 -1.62 -12.51
C GLN A 20 -32.93 -1.72 -11.42
N LYS A 21 -32.56 -2.26 -10.25
CA LYS A 21 -33.46 -2.57 -9.14
C LYS A 21 -33.19 -1.73 -7.89
N GLU A 22 -32.38 -0.67 -8.00
CA GLU A 22 -31.95 0.14 -6.84
C GLU A 22 -33.14 0.66 -6.01
N ASN A 23 -34.21 1.10 -6.68
CA ASN A 23 -35.42 1.63 -6.05
C ASN A 23 -36.24 0.56 -5.30
N ASP A 24 -35.97 -0.72 -5.52
CA ASP A 24 -36.66 -1.84 -4.86
C ASP A 24 -36.02 -2.16 -3.49
N PHE A 25 -34.87 -1.56 -3.17
CA PHE A 25 -34.12 -1.81 -1.94
C PHE A 25 -34.16 -0.62 -0.99
N SER A 26 -34.20 -0.89 0.33
CA SER A 26 -33.95 0.15 1.32
C SER A 26 -32.50 0.64 1.28
N LYS A 27 -32.24 1.86 1.77
CA LYS A 27 -30.87 2.40 1.87
C LYS A 27 -29.90 1.48 2.63
N ASN A 28 -30.39 0.75 3.65
CA ASN A 28 -29.57 -0.18 4.42
C ASN A 28 -29.25 -1.45 3.63
N GLU A 29 -30.18 -1.95 2.82
CA GLU A 29 -29.97 -3.09 1.92
C GLU A 29 -28.99 -2.73 0.82
N LEU A 30 -29.20 -1.58 0.14
CA LEU A 30 -28.25 -1.06 -0.85
C LEU A 30 -26.85 -0.95 -0.28
N ARG A 31 -26.70 -0.32 0.91
CA ARG A 31 -25.42 -0.23 1.60
C ARG A 31 -24.76 -1.61 1.74
N ARG A 32 -25.48 -2.60 2.27
CA ARG A 32 -24.94 -3.97 2.45
C ARG A 32 -24.53 -4.61 1.13
N ILE A 33 -25.37 -4.48 0.10
CA ILE A 33 -25.13 -5.01 -1.24
C ILE A 33 -23.83 -4.41 -1.81
N TYR A 34 -23.67 -3.08 -1.79
CA TYR A 34 -22.45 -2.44 -2.31
C TYR A 34 -21.21 -2.79 -1.50
N PHE A 35 -21.29 -2.91 -0.17
CA PHE A 35 -20.14 -3.37 0.61
C PHE A 35 -19.72 -4.81 0.26
N HIS A 36 -20.65 -5.69 -0.11
CA HIS A 36 -20.31 -7.01 -0.64
C HIS A 36 -19.64 -6.94 -2.01
N LEU A 37 -20.12 -6.07 -2.91
CA LEU A 37 -19.51 -5.86 -4.22
C LEU A 37 -18.10 -5.27 -4.12
N ILE A 38 -17.91 -4.28 -3.24
CA ILE A 38 -16.59 -3.71 -2.92
C ILE A 38 -15.66 -4.78 -2.36
N GLY A 39 -16.14 -5.60 -1.42
CA GLY A 39 -15.36 -6.72 -0.88
C GLY A 39 -14.96 -7.72 -1.96
N PHE A 40 -15.76 -7.89 -3.01
CA PHE A 40 -15.43 -8.71 -4.16
C PHE A 40 -14.39 -8.06 -5.07
N CYS A 41 -14.47 -6.74 -5.33
CA CYS A 41 -13.44 -5.99 -6.06
C CYS A 41 -12.07 -6.17 -5.39
N HIS A 42 -11.99 -5.98 -4.07
CA HIS A 42 -10.75 -6.20 -3.31
C HIS A 42 -10.19 -7.62 -3.46
N LEU A 43 -11.08 -8.63 -3.48
CA LEU A 43 -10.63 -10.00 -3.70
C LEU A 43 -10.01 -10.16 -5.09
N LEU A 44 -10.65 -9.59 -6.11
CA LEU A 44 -10.18 -9.68 -7.50
C LEU A 44 -8.85 -8.93 -7.70
N GLU A 45 -8.72 -7.71 -7.17
CA GLU A 45 -7.45 -6.95 -7.17
C GLU A 45 -6.26 -7.77 -6.63
N ASN A 46 -6.49 -8.59 -5.60
CA ASN A 46 -5.43 -9.36 -4.94
C ASN A 46 -5.06 -10.67 -5.65
N ILE A 47 -5.91 -11.17 -6.56
CA ILE A 47 -5.69 -12.46 -7.25
C ILE A 47 -5.39 -12.28 -8.74
N SER A 48 -5.74 -11.13 -9.31
CA SER A 48 -5.52 -10.85 -10.72
C SER A 48 -4.04 -10.61 -10.98
N GLU A 49 -3.52 -11.17 -12.06
CA GLU A 49 -2.11 -11.04 -12.44
C GLU A 49 -1.92 -9.92 -13.48
N GLU A 50 -2.98 -9.57 -14.21
CA GLU A 50 -2.94 -8.57 -15.27
C GLU A 50 -3.16 -7.14 -14.71
N ALA A 51 -2.21 -6.24 -14.97
CA ALA A 51 -2.26 -4.87 -14.46
C ALA A 51 -3.52 -4.10 -14.90
N LYS A 52 -3.97 -4.28 -16.15
CA LYS A 52 -5.20 -3.64 -16.66
C LYS A 52 -6.45 -4.12 -15.94
N GLU A 53 -6.44 -5.39 -15.53
CA GLU A 53 -7.57 -5.97 -14.81
C GLU A 53 -7.63 -5.46 -13.38
N ILE A 54 -6.46 -5.39 -12.72
CA ILE A 54 -6.33 -4.79 -11.38
C ILE A 54 -6.81 -3.33 -11.41
N GLU A 55 -6.39 -2.56 -12.42
CA GLU A 55 -6.83 -1.18 -12.60
C GLU A 55 -8.35 -1.07 -12.76
N TYR A 56 -8.97 -1.91 -13.59
CA TYR A 56 -10.42 -1.97 -13.76
C TYR A 56 -11.17 -2.21 -12.44
N TYR A 57 -10.71 -3.11 -11.58
CA TYR A 57 -11.37 -3.34 -10.30
C TYR A 57 -11.23 -2.16 -9.34
N TYR A 58 -10.08 -1.48 -9.33
CA TYR A 58 -9.95 -0.24 -8.57
C TYR A 58 -10.89 0.85 -9.08
N GLU A 59 -11.06 1.00 -10.40
CA GLU A 59 -12.02 1.95 -10.98
C GLU A 59 -13.44 1.64 -10.52
N LEU A 60 -13.81 0.36 -10.55
CA LEU A 60 -15.12 -0.08 -10.13
C LEU A 60 -15.34 0.11 -8.62
N GLU A 61 -14.41 -0.33 -7.78
CA GLU A 61 -14.41 -0.13 -6.33
C GLU A 61 -14.62 1.35 -5.99
N LEU A 62 -13.84 2.23 -6.63
CA LEU A 62 -13.97 3.67 -6.43
C LEU A 62 -15.31 4.22 -6.91
N SER A 63 -15.86 3.72 -8.02
CA SER A 63 -17.19 4.12 -8.50
C SER A 63 -18.30 3.76 -7.51
N LEU A 64 -18.20 2.58 -6.88
CA LEU A 64 -19.14 2.13 -5.84
C LEU A 64 -19.04 3.00 -4.60
N TYR A 65 -17.82 3.35 -4.19
CA TYR A 65 -17.61 4.26 -3.07
C TYR A 65 -18.15 5.67 -3.34
N LYS A 66 -17.94 6.22 -4.55
CA LYS A 66 -18.50 7.52 -4.94
C LYS A 66 -20.03 7.51 -4.86
N TYR A 67 -20.67 6.47 -5.37
CA TYR A 67 -22.12 6.29 -5.21
C TYR A 67 -22.56 6.24 -3.72
N LEU A 68 -21.83 5.51 -2.87
CA LEU A 68 -22.14 5.44 -1.43
C LEU A 68 -21.92 6.78 -0.71
N ILE A 69 -21.00 7.62 -1.20
CA ILE A 69 -20.80 8.98 -0.72
C ILE A 69 -22.00 9.85 -1.11
N ASP A 70 -22.36 9.87 -2.39
CA ASP A 70 -23.43 10.71 -2.94
C ASP A 70 -24.81 10.35 -2.36
N SER A 71 -25.03 9.08 -2.06
CA SER A 71 -26.26 8.57 -1.42
C SER A 71 -26.28 8.72 0.11
N GLU A 72 -25.23 9.29 0.71
CA GLU A 72 -25.03 9.44 2.16
C GLU A 72 -25.13 8.12 2.94
N CYS A 73 -24.79 7.00 2.29
CA CYS A 73 -24.88 5.65 2.87
C CYS A 73 -23.55 5.14 3.42
N LEU A 74 -22.42 5.75 3.03
CA LEU A 74 -21.08 5.24 3.35
C LEU A 74 -20.80 5.16 4.87
N PHE A 75 -20.99 6.26 5.59
CA PHE A 75 -20.56 6.42 6.99
C PHE A 75 -21.66 6.17 8.04
N LYS A 76 -22.67 5.37 7.70
CA LYS A 76 -23.70 4.94 8.67
C LYS A 76 -23.14 3.87 9.62
N GLY A 77 -22.41 4.31 10.64
CA GLY A 77 -21.80 3.49 11.69
C GLY A 77 -20.32 3.79 11.89
N GLU A 78 -19.90 4.04 13.13
CA GLU A 78 -18.51 4.41 13.46
C GLU A 78 -17.49 3.29 13.20
N SER A 79 -17.90 2.02 13.28
CA SER A 79 -16.97 0.88 13.26
C SER A 79 -16.22 0.71 11.94
N ASP A 80 -16.86 1.01 10.80
CA ASP A 80 -16.30 0.68 9.48
C ASP A 80 -15.80 1.93 8.72
N ALA A 81 -16.01 3.11 9.29
CA ALA A 81 -15.65 4.38 8.68
C ALA A 81 -14.16 4.45 8.32
N HIS A 82 -13.29 3.97 9.21
CA HIS A 82 -11.85 3.95 9.00
C HIS A 82 -11.40 2.97 7.91
N LEU A 83 -12.09 1.84 7.75
CA LEU A 83 -11.81 0.87 6.68
C LEU A 83 -12.20 1.44 5.33
N SER A 84 -13.42 1.99 5.23
CA SER A 84 -13.90 2.63 4.00
C SER A 84 -13.01 3.80 3.60
N TYR A 85 -12.61 4.64 4.57
CA TYR A 85 -11.70 5.75 4.35
C TYR A 85 -10.34 5.28 3.81
N HIS A 86 -9.77 4.22 4.40
CA HIS A 86 -8.52 3.62 3.93
C HIS A 86 -8.64 3.06 2.51
N ASN A 87 -9.71 2.31 2.22
CA ASN A 87 -9.92 1.66 0.92
C ASN A 87 -10.10 2.70 -0.20
N ILE A 88 -10.92 3.74 0.02
CA ILE A 88 -11.10 4.83 -0.94
C ILE A 88 -9.77 5.49 -1.26
N VAL A 89 -8.97 5.82 -0.23
CA VAL A 89 -7.64 6.40 -0.44
C VAL A 89 -6.77 5.43 -1.23
N ASN A 90 -6.76 4.14 -0.89
CA ASN A 90 -5.98 3.14 -1.60
C ASN A 90 -6.35 3.07 -3.09
N ALA A 91 -7.64 2.93 -3.41
CA ALA A 91 -8.14 2.89 -4.78
C ALA A 91 -7.74 4.15 -5.55
N CYS A 92 -7.93 5.33 -4.96
CA CYS A 92 -7.55 6.59 -5.60
C CYS A 92 -6.03 6.68 -5.87
N LEU A 93 -5.19 6.22 -4.94
CA LEU A 93 -3.74 6.23 -5.11
C LEU A 93 -3.28 5.24 -6.18
N MET A 94 -3.95 4.08 -6.31
CA MET A 94 -3.67 3.09 -7.35
C MET A 94 -4.06 3.62 -8.73
N LEU A 95 -5.20 4.32 -8.84
CA LEU A 95 -5.66 5.03 -10.04
C LEU A 95 -4.98 6.39 -10.26
N LYS A 96 -4.03 6.77 -9.42
CA LYS A 96 -3.31 8.05 -9.48
C LYS A 96 -4.21 9.30 -9.44
N GLN A 97 -5.40 9.22 -8.83
CA GLN A 97 -6.34 10.33 -8.65
C GLN A 97 -5.95 11.20 -7.44
N TYR A 98 -4.79 11.86 -7.50
CA TYR A 98 -4.20 12.53 -6.33
C TYR A 98 -5.00 13.73 -5.82
N ASP A 99 -5.61 14.52 -6.71
CA ASP A 99 -6.38 15.70 -6.29
C ASP A 99 -7.67 15.31 -5.57
N PHE A 100 -8.42 14.37 -6.16
CA PHE A 100 -9.57 13.77 -5.49
C PHE A 100 -9.18 13.12 -4.15
N THR A 101 -8.03 12.42 -4.10
CA THR A 101 -7.54 11.81 -2.84
C THR A 101 -7.37 12.86 -1.75
N ARG A 102 -6.79 14.01 -2.08
CA ARG A 102 -6.56 15.11 -1.13
C ARG A 102 -7.87 15.69 -0.62
N GLU A 103 -8.78 16.02 -1.54
CA GLU A 103 -10.09 16.56 -1.21
C GLU A 103 -10.89 15.59 -0.33
N PHE A 104 -10.87 14.30 -0.67
CA PHE A 104 -11.50 13.26 0.13
C PHE A 104 -10.91 13.18 1.54
N ILE A 105 -9.58 13.11 1.65
CA ILE A 105 -8.88 12.99 2.94
C ILE A 105 -9.26 14.14 3.87
N LEU A 106 -9.29 15.37 3.35
CA LEU A 106 -9.63 16.57 4.12
C LEU A 106 -11.11 16.62 4.47
N SER A 107 -11.99 16.41 3.49
CA SER A 107 -13.45 16.57 3.65
C SER A 107 -14.06 15.50 4.55
N PHE A 108 -13.51 14.30 4.55
CA PHE A 108 -14.05 13.16 5.31
C PHE A 108 -13.29 12.87 6.60
N LYS A 109 -12.32 13.71 6.99
CA LYS A 109 -11.60 13.58 8.27
C LYS A 109 -12.57 13.52 9.46
N SER A 110 -13.58 14.38 9.48
CA SER A 110 -14.58 14.46 10.56
C SER A 110 -15.48 13.22 10.68
N LYS A 111 -15.51 12.35 9.66
CA LYS A 111 -16.28 11.11 9.64
C LYS A 111 -15.52 9.92 10.26
N LEU A 112 -14.22 10.09 10.54
CA LEU A 112 -13.42 9.06 11.21
C LEU A 112 -13.76 8.99 12.72
N PRO A 113 -13.59 7.82 13.36
CA PRO A 113 -13.81 7.67 14.79
C PRO A 113 -13.00 8.69 15.60
N PRO A 114 -13.61 9.51 16.49
CA PRO A 114 -12.92 10.62 17.15
C PRO A 114 -11.62 10.19 17.87
N ALA A 115 -11.65 9.05 18.57
CA ALA A 115 -10.51 8.54 19.32
C ALA A 115 -9.30 8.15 18.46
N LYS A 116 -9.49 7.89 17.15
CA LYS A 116 -8.43 7.49 16.22
C LYS A 116 -8.39 8.37 14.96
N GLN A 117 -9.08 9.51 14.97
CA GLN A 117 -9.25 10.37 13.81
C GLN A 117 -7.89 10.83 13.26
N GLU A 118 -7.05 11.43 14.10
CA GLU A 118 -5.71 11.88 13.70
C GLU A 118 -4.82 10.71 13.23
N PHE A 119 -4.93 9.55 13.88
CA PHE A 119 -4.17 8.37 13.49
C PHE A 119 -4.50 7.93 12.06
N HIS A 120 -5.78 7.78 11.74
CA HIS A 120 -6.21 7.36 10.41
C HIS A 120 -5.95 8.45 9.36
N TYR A 121 -6.26 9.71 9.67
CA TYR A 121 -6.01 10.86 8.80
C TYR A 121 -4.52 10.98 8.44
N ASN A 122 -3.62 11.00 9.42
CA ASN A 122 -2.19 11.18 9.19
C ASN A 122 -1.59 10.00 8.43
N ARG A 123 -2.03 8.77 8.71
CA ARG A 123 -1.58 7.58 8.00
C ARG A 123 -1.93 7.64 6.52
N GLU A 124 -3.17 7.98 6.18
CA GLU A 124 -3.61 8.03 4.78
C GLU A 124 -3.03 9.25 4.04
N LEU A 125 -2.94 10.42 4.69
CA LEU A 125 -2.30 11.61 4.11
C LEU A 125 -0.81 11.34 3.80
N ALA A 126 -0.09 10.64 4.68
CA ALA A 126 1.29 10.29 4.42
C ALA A 126 1.47 9.41 3.17
N LYS A 127 0.51 8.55 2.84
CA LYS A 127 0.56 7.75 1.60
C LYS A 127 0.39 8.64 0.36
N LEU A 128 -0.52 9.60 0.40
CA LEU A 128 -0.65 10.59 -0.66
C LEU A 128 0.66 11.37 -0.84
N LEU A 129 1.18 11.95 0.25
CA LEU A 129 2.45 12.70 0.23
C LEU A 129 3.63 11.86 -0.31
N ARG A 130 3.67 10.56 0.00
CA ARG A 130 4.65 9.63 -0.59
C ARG A 130 4.52 9.56 -2.12
N ARG A 131 3.30 9.48 -2.66
CA ARG A 131 3.07 9.47 -4.13
C ARG A 131 3.45 10.81 -4.77
N GLU A 132 3.26 11.91 -4.05
CA GLU A 132 3.67 13.25 -4.47
C GLU A 132 5.17 13.52 -4.30
N LYS A 133 5.95 12.53 -3.85
CA LYS A 133 7.38 12.66 -3.53
C LYS A 133 7.71 13.67 -2.41
N LYS A 134 6.72 14.05 -1.60
CA LYS A 134 6.88 14.89 -0.40
C LYS A 134 7.29 14.04 0.80
N TYR A 135 8.44 13.39 0.70
CA TYR A 135 8.86 12.33 1.64
C TYR A 135 9.07 12.84 3.06
N ALA A 136 9.71 13.99 3.23
CA ALA A 136 9.95 14.58 4.56
C ALA A 136 8.64 14.89 5.31
N GLU A 137 7.62 15.38 4.60
CA GLU A 137 6.29 15.64 5.19
C GLU A 137 5.58 14.32 5.55
N ALA A 138 5.64 13.31 4.68
CA ALA A 138 5.10 11.98 4.97
C ALA A 138 5.75 11.34 6.22
N ILE A 139 7.07 11.49 6.38
CA ILE A 139 7.80 11.01 7.56
C ILE A 139 7.31 11.72 8.83
N LYS A 140 7.13 13.04 8.80
CA LYS A 140 6.62 13.81 9.95
C LYS A 140 5.26 13.30 10.42
N LEU A 141 4.38 12.91 9.49
CA LEU A 141 3.06 12.38 9.81
C LEU A 141 3.08 10.94 10.33
N LEU A 142 3.92 10.06 9.79
CA LEU A 142 3.95 8.64 10.18
C LEU A 142 4.78 8.37 11.43
N ARG A 143 5.88 9.12 11.65
CA ARG A 143 6.83 8.86 12.73
C ARG A 143 6.20 8.80 14.14
N PRO A 144 5.24 9.67 14.53
CA PRO A 144 4.64 9.61 15.85
C PRO A 144 3.55 8.53 15.98
N LEU A 145 3.15 7.87 14.89
CA LEU A 145 2.07 6.89 14.93
C LEU A 145 2.53 5.58 15.55
N SER A 146 1.66 4.99 16.36
CA SER A 146 1.83 3.66 16.93
C SER A 146 0.48 2.95 17.01
N SER A 147 0.45 1.65 16.76
CA SER A 147 -0.77 0.85 16.82
C SER A 147 -0.61 -0.36 17.73
N ASN A 148 -1.65 -0.66 18.51
CA ASN A 148 -1.75 -1.91 19.25
C ASN A 148 -2.07 -3.10 18.32
N ASN A 149 -2.54 -2.84 17.10
CA ASN A 149 -2.69 -3.87 16.08
C ASN A 149 -1.32 -4.15 15.44
N LEU A 150 -0.82 -5.37 15.61
CA LEU A 150 0.49 -5.78 15.14
C LEU A 150 0.70 -5.58 13.64
N PHE A 151 -0.30 -5.89 12.80
CA PHE A 151 -0.18 -5.74 11.35
C PHE A 151 -0.10 -4.27 10.92
N ILE A 152 -0.93 -3.41 11.54
CA ILE A 152 -0.91 -1.96 11.27
C ILE A 152 0.44 -1.36 11.74
N GLU A 153 0.95 -1.79 12.88
CA GLU A 153 2.26 -1.34 13.39
C GLU A 153 3.40 -1.74 12.45
N LEU A 154 3.37 -2.95 11.90
CA LEU A 154 4.37 -3.41 10.92
C LEU A 154 4.27 -2.64 9.60
N ASP A 155 3.05 -2.36 9.11
CA ASP A 155 2.80 -1.55 7.92
C ASP A 155 3.34 -0.11 8.06
N ILE A 156 3.13 0.53 9.22
CA ILE A 156 3.69 1.86 9.53
C ILE A 156 5.21 1.82 9.48
N ARG A 157 5.85 0.85 10.14
CA ARG A 157 7.31 0.72 10.20
C ARG A 157 7.92 0.48 8.82
N GLN A 158 7.33 -0.43 8.05
CA GLN A 158 7.74 -0.68 6.67
C GLN A 158 7.62 0.58 5.80
N SER A 159 6.51 1.31 5.93
CA SER A 159 6.28 2.55 5.19
C SER A 159 7.30 3.63 5.56
N LEU A 160 7.60 3.80 6.85
CA LEU A 160 8.65 4.70 7.34
C LEU A 160 10.03 4.33 6.80
N LEU A 161 10.41 3.06 6.82
CA LEU A 161 11.69 2.61 6.28
C LEU A 161 11.81 2.90 4.79
N GLY A 162 10.75 2.66 4.02
CA GLY A 162 10.70 3.00 2.60
C GLY A 162 10.80 4.51 2.35
N LEU A 163 10.19 5.34 3.21
CA LEU A 163 10.31 6.79 3.14
C LEU A 163 11.72 7.30 3.48
N TYR A 164 12.37 6.75 4.51
CA TYR A 164 13.77 7.11 4.82
C TYR A 164 14.70 6.78 3.65
N PHE A 165 14.46 5.65 2.97
CA PHE A 165 15.19 5.28 1.76
C PHE A 165 15.00 6.30 0.64
N LEU A 166 13.75 6.70 0.37
CA LEU A 166 13.41 7.67 -0.66
C LEU A 166 13.86 9.10 -0.32
N ASN A 167 13.93 9.46 0.96
CA ASN A 167 14.34 10.78 1.43
C ASN A 167 15.87 10.93 1.60
N HIS A 168 16.65 9.91 1.22
CA HIS A 168 18.13 9.90 1.31
C HIS A 168 18.67 10.16 2.73
N GLN A 169 17.90 9.82 3.77
CA GLN A 169 18.27 9.96 5.17
C GLN A 169 19.04 8.73 5.64
N LEU A 170 20.35 8.74 5.42
CA LEU A 170 21.21 7.56 5.56
C LEU A 170 21.30 7.06 7.01
N GLU A 171 21.57 7.97 7.94
CA GLU A 171 21.74 7.65 9.36
C GLU A 171 20.42 7.19 9.97
N GLU A 172 19.32 7.88 9.67
CA GLU A 172 17.99 7.51 10.14
C GLU A 172 17.54 6.17 9.55
N LEU A 173 17.83 5.90 8.27
CA LEU A 173 17.53 4.61 7.66
C LEU A 173 18.26 3.48 8.39
N GLU A 174 19.57 3.62 8.64
CA GLU A 174 20.36 2.57 9.28
C GLU A 174 19.88 2.31 10.71
N TYR A 175 19.71 3.38 11.49
CA TYR A 175 19.20 3.28 12.86
C TYR A 175 17.81 2.64 12.90
N PHE A 176 16.90 3.14 12.06
CA PHE A 176 15.52 2.66 12.02
C PHE A 176 15.44 1.22 11.49
N HIS A 177 16.27 0.85 10.52
CA HIS A 177 16.38 -0.53 10.03
C HIS A 177 16.74 -1.50 11.16
N ALA A 178 17.77 -1.19 11.94
CA ALA A 178 18.19 -2.03 13.06
C ALA A 178 17.08 -2.15 14.12
N ALA A 179 16.44 -1.03 14.47
CA ALA A 179 15.32 -1.01 15.41
C ALA A 179 14.12 -1.83 14.90
N PHE A 180 13.76 -1.69 13.62
CA PHE A 180 12.65 -2.42 13.02
C PHE A 180 12.94 -3.91 12.91
N LYS A 181 14.16 -4.31 12.52
CA LYS A 181 14.59 -5.71 12.52
C LYS A 181 14.41 -6.31 13.91
N ASN A 182 14.95 -5.69 14.96
CA ASN A 182 14.82 -6.18 16.34
C ASN A 182 13.34 -6.28 16.77
N TYR A 183 12.51 -5.32 16.39
CA TYR A 183 11.08 -5.38 16.66
C TYR A 183 10.41 -6.58 15.97
N LEU A 184 10.68 -6.80 14.67
CA LEU A 184 10.13 -7.91 13.90
C LEU A 184 10.51 -9.27 14.51
N PHE A 185 11.78 -9.45 14.89
CA PHE A 185 12.26 -10.68 15.54
C PHE A 185 11.56 -10.94 16.88
N ARG A 186 11.34 -9.92 17.71
CA ARG A 186 10.58 -10.05 18.96
C ARG A 186 9.12 -10.45 18.74
N LYS A 187 8.56 -10.14 17.57
CA LYS A 187 7.17 -10.44 17.19
C LYS A 187 7.03 -11.70 16.35
N LYS A 188 8.12 -12.40 16.03
CA LYS A 188 8.13 -13.60 15.17
C LYS A 188 7.07 -14.62 15.55
N ASN A 189 6.96 -14.96 16.84
CA ASN A 189 6.02 -15.98 17.32
C ASN A 189 4.54 -15.54 17.29
N MET A 190 4.27 -14.26 17.02
CA MET A 190 2.92 -13.70 16.87
C MET A 190 2.50 -13.58 15.39
N LEU A 191 3.37 -13.98 14.47
CA LEU A 191 3.17 -13.83 13.03
C LEU A 191 3.12 -15.20 12.35
N PRO A 192 2.32 -15.37 11.28
CA PRO A 192 2.50 -16.49 10.37
C PRO A 192 3.92 -16.48 9.80
N ASN A 193 4.57 -17.65 9.71
CA ASN A 193 5.94 -17.78 9.20
C ASN A 193 6.12 -17.07 7.85
N TYR A 194 5.17 -17.28 6.93
CA TYR A 194 5.16 -16.63 5.61
C TYR A 194 5.25 -15.10 5.70
N TYR A 195 4.47 -14.48 6.60
CA TYR A 195 4.45 -13.03 6.75
C TYR A 195 5.72 -12.50 7.41
N PHE A 196 6.30 -13.26 8.35
CA PHE A 196 7.60 -12.95 8.92
C PHE A 196 8.69 -12.97 7.84
N ASP A 197 8.75 -14.02 7.01
CA ASP A 197 9.74 -14.17 5.95
C ASP A 197 9.60 -13.07 4.88
N LEU A 198 8.35 -12.75 4.48
CA LEU A 198 8.01 -11.67 3.56
C LEU A 198 8.63 -10.32 3.98
N LEU A 199 8.46 -9.93 5.26
CA LEU A 199 9.00 -8.69 5.82
C LEU A 199 10.51 -8.78 6.07
N ASN A 200 11.00 -9.91 6.58
CA ASN A 200 12.42 -10.09 6.86
C ASN A 200 13.25 -10.02 5.58
N ASN A 201 12.78 -10.63 4.48
CA ASN A 201 13.42 -10.53 3.18
C ASN A 201 13.43 -9.09 2.65
N TYR A 202 12.32 -8.35 2.80
CA TYR A 202 12.31 -6.91 2.48
C TYR A 202 13.37 -6.12 3.26
N LEU A 203 13.48 -6.35 4.58
CA LEU A 203 14.50 -5.71 5.41
C LEU A 203 15.93 -6.06 4.96
N ILE A 204 16.17 -7.31 4.58
CA ILE A 204 17.49 -7.72 4.06
C ILE A 204 17.79 -6.95 2.77
N PHE A 205 16.88 -6.98 1.79
CA PHE A 205 17.15 -6.41 0.48
C PHE A 205 17.20 -4.89 0.46
N ILE A 206 16.34 -4.19 1.20
CA ILE A 206 16.40 -2.73 1.27
C ILE A 206 17.74 -2.23 1.84
N LYS A 207 18.29 -2.93 2.85
CA LYS A 207 19.62 -2.62 3.40
C LYS A 207 20.74 -2.92 2.41
N ARG A 208 20.63 -4.00 1.63
CA ARG A 208 21.63 -4.34 0.60
C ARG A 208 21.63 -3.34 -0.55
N ILE A 209 20.45 -2.94 -1.04
CA ILE A 209 20.31 -1.90 -2.06
C ILE A 209 20.86 -0.57 -1.54
N PHE A 210 20.59 -0.25 -0.27
CA PHE A 210 21.13 0.93 0.39
C PHE A 210 22.67 0.94 0.41
N PHE A 211 23.31 -0.15 0.84
CA PHE A 211 24.78 -0.22 0.80
C PHE A 211 25.34 -0.19 -0.61
N PHE A 212 24.68 -0.86 -1.55
CA PHE A 212 25.04 -0.80 -2.97
C PHE A 212 25.05 0.65 -3.48
N LYS A 213 24.05 1.45 -3.10
CA LYS A 213 23.98 2.89 -3.41
C LYS A 213 25.15 3.69 -2.84
N LEU A 214 25.54 3.42 -1.59
CA LEU A 214 26.64 4.13 -0.92
C LEU A 214 28.01 3.84 -1.55
N GLN A 215 28.18 2.64 -2.08
CA GLN A 215 29.45 2.16 -2.59
C GLN A 215 29.60 2.33 -4.10
N LEU A 216 28.64 2.97 -4.78
CA LEU A 216 28.63 3.14 -6.25
C LEU A 216 29.94 3.68 -6.84
N LYS A 217 30.60 4.62 -6.14
CA LYS A 217 31.83 5.26 -6.61
C LYS A 217 33.09 4.43 -6.35
N LEU A 218 32.99 3.37 -5.56
CA LEU A 218 34.12 2.53 -5.16
C LEU A 218 34.33 1.34 -6.09
N TYR A 219 33.32 0.97 -6.88
CA TYR A 219 33.38 -0.18 -7.78
C TYR A 219 33.83 0.21 -9.17
N ASP A 220 34.69 -0.62 -9.77
CA ASP A 220 34.94 -0.54 -11.21
C ASP A 220 33.71 -0.98 -12.03
N ASN A 221 33.78 -0.88 -13.35
CA ASN A 221 32.64 -1.21 -14.22
C ASN A 221 32.24 -2.69 -14.18
N ASN A 222 33.19 -3.60 -14.01
CA ASN A 222 32.93 -5.04 -14.02
C ASN A 222 32.39 -5.50 -12.64
N GLU A 223 33.03 -5.06 -11.55
CA GLU A 223 32.58 -5.32 -10.18
C GLU A 223 31.16 -4.82 -9.97
N TYR A 224 30.88 -3.58 -10.41
CA TYR A 224 29.56 -2.99 -10.33
C TYR A 224 28.51 -3.86 -11.04
N LYS A 225 28.78 -4.26 -12.28
CA LYS A 225 27.83 -5.04 -13.10
C LYS A 225 27.57 -6.40 -12.45
N GLN A 226 28.61 -7.08 -11.97
CA GLN A 226 28.48 -8.36 -11.28
C GLN A 226 27.66 -8.23 -9.98
N LEU A 227 27.90 -7.18 -9.19
CA LEU A 227 27.15 -6.92 -7.96
C LEU A 227 25.69 -6.59 -8.24
N PHE A 228 25.42 -5.77 -9.26
CA PHE A 228 24.07 -5.46 -9.71
C PHE A 228 23.35 -6.72 -10.16
N ASP A 229 23.92 -7.47 -11.10
CA ASP A 229 23.30 -8.69 -11.65
C ASP A 229 23.03 -9.71 -10.54
N LYS A 230 23.99 -9.90 -9.62
CA LYS A 230 23.83 -10.78 -8.46
C LYS A 230 22.71 -10.32 -7.54
N LEU A 231 22.65 -9.04 -7.19
CA LEU A 231 21.62 -8.50 -6.29
C LEU A 231 20.23 -8.56 -6.94
N TYR A 232 20.15 -8.22 -8.23
CA TYR A 232 18.94 -8.31 -9.03
C TYR A 232 18.40 -9.74 -9.05
N GLN A 233 19.23 -10.72 -9.42
CA GLN A 233 18.83 -12.14 -9.44
C GLN A 233 18.42 -12.64 -8.06
N GLN A 234 19.14 -12.27 -7.00
CA GLN A 234 18.75 -12.66 -5.64
C GLN A 234 17.39 -12.09 -5.20
N ILE A 235 17.04 -10.86 -5.61
CA ILE A 235 15.70 -10.31 -5.37
C ILE A 235 14.67 -11.08 -6.20
N GLN A 236 14.99 -11.43 -7.46
CA GLN A 236 14.10 -12.19 -8.33
C GLN A 236 13.81 -13.60 -7.81
N ASP A 237 14.81 -14.31 -7.31
CA ASP A 237 14.66 -15.69 -6.86
C ASP A 237 14.06 -15.80 -5.45
N THR A 238 14.07 -14.71 -4.68
CA THR A 238 13.53 -14.75 -3.31
C THR A 238 12.02 -14.62 -3.30
N THR A 239 11.34 -15.65 -2.79
CA THR A 239 9.91 -15.64 -2.48
C THR A 239 9.69 -16.33 -1.13
N PRO A 240 8.93 -15.75 -0.18
CA PRO A 240 8.20 -14.49 -0.27
C PRO A 240 9.07 -13.25 -0.05
N ILE A 241 8.73 -12.14 -0.70
CA ILE A 241 9.37 -10.84 -0.47
C ILE A 241 8.37 -9.71 -0.64
N LEU A 242 8.31 -8.80 0.34
CA LEU A 242 7.43 -7.64 0.25
C LEU A 242 7.93 -6.64 -0.79
N HIS A 243 7.03 -6.11 -1.60
CA HIS A 243 7.32 -5.05 -2.57
C HIS A 243 8.48 -5.37 -3.54
N LYS A 244 8.57 -6.64 -4.00
CA LYS A 244 9.58 -7.12 -4.95
C LYS A 244 9.86 -6.14 -6.09
N ASP A 245 8.81 -5.76 -6.83
CA ASP A 245 8.92 -4.87 -7.99
C ASP A 245 9.42 -3.49 -7.62
N TRP A 246 9.06 -2.99 -6.42
CA TRP A 246 9.56 -1.71 -5.96
C TRP A 246 11.05 -1.78 -5.64
N LEU A 247 11.52 -2.84 -4.97
CA LEU A 247 12.95 -3.05 -4.68
C LEU A 247 13.77 -3.14 -5.98
N ILE A 248 13.29 -3.91 -6.96
CA ILE A 248 13.92 -4.03 -8.29
C ILE A 248 13.99 -2.64 -8.95
N ARG A 249 12.87 -1.91 -9.01
CA ARG A 249 12.86 -0.55 -9.56
C ARG A 249 13.83 0.40 -8.85
N GLN A 250 13.95 0.31 -7.52
CA GLN A 250 14.91 1.15 -6.79
C GLN A 250 16.35 0.80 -7.19
N LEU A 251 16.67 -0.48 -7.30
CA LEU A 251 17.99 -0.95 -7.73
C LEU A 251 18.32 -0.45 -9.16
N GLU A 252 17.36 -0.54 -10.08
CA GLU A 252 17.50 -0.04 -11.46
C GLU A 252 17.64 1.49 -11.53
N LEU A 253 16.92 2.25 -10.71
CA LEU A 253 17.05 3.71 -10.66
C LEU A 253 18.44 4.12 -10.16
N ILE A 254 18.92 3.49 -9.08
CA ILE A 254 20.27 3.70 -8.54
C ILE A 254 21.33 3.38 -9.61
N ALA A 255 21.09 2.38 -10.45
CA ALA A 255 21.99 2.03 -11.53
C ALA A 255 22.12 3.12 -12.60
N ARG A 256 21.02 3.81 -12.92
CA ARG A 256 21.00 4.91 -13.89
C ARG A 256 21.64 6.18 -13.37
N GLU A 257 21.68 6.37 -12.04
CA GLU A 257 22.30 7.52 -11.37
C GLU A 257 23.84 7.42 -11.30
N ARG A 258 24.44 6.31 -11.76
CA ARG A 258 25.89 6.14 -11.73
C ARG A 258 26.56 7.13 -12.70
N PRO A 259 27.47 8.00 -12.24
CA PRO A 259 28.33 8.74 -13.15
C PRO A 259 29.22 7.74 -13.89
N VAL A 260 29.17 7.75 -15.22
CA VAL A 260 30.13 7.03 -16.05
C VAL A 260 31.48 7.69 -15.80
N ASN A 261 32.36 7.03 -15.05
CA ASN A 261 33.75 7.44 -15.00
C ASN A 261 34.35 7.10 -16.37
N GLU A 262 34.74 8.12 -17.13
CA GLU A 262 35.63 8.00 -18.29
C GLU A 262 36.99 7.42 -17.88
#